data_AF-A0A5B2VAC1-F1
#
_entry.id   AF-A0A5B2VAC1-F1
#
_cell.length_a   1.000
_cell.length_b   1.000
_cell.length_c   1.000
_cell.angle_alpha   90.00
_cell.angle_beta   90.00
_cell.angle_gamma   90.00
#
_symmetry.space_group_name_H-M   'P 1'
#
loop_
_entity.id
_entity.type
_entity.pdbx_description
1 polymer ?
#
loop_
_entity_poly.entity_id
_entity_poly.type
_entity_poly.pdbx_seq_one_letter_code
_entity_poly.pdbx_strand_id
1 'polypeptide(L)'
;MIDDGSDDTRGDHHGQPVRLGHHAPRGHDPRRPRRGLRRPHRLGPSHPRPSRGLRQGRPGRRVQGGDRGRGRGRAPAGDGGRDDAAARLRSPGPVARPLGPGLAPLDRPDARRHPRGHARHRARRCRQRRASRRRGARPHRRGPRGAPRRLAGAPDGRGGRAPVRGCPVIRPGQTLGILGGGQLGRMLALAAARLGLKVHIYTPDADSPAAVVAGACTLAPYDDEAALAGFARAVDVVTFEFESIPARAAETVAAVAKLRPSALALATTQDRLAEKDFLNGLGLPTAPYRAVDGLADLEAALADLGRPAVLKTRRFGYDGKGQAMIRPGTDPTDALAAIASAPAILEGFVPFAREVSVVAARGVDGAFAAYDPCHNEHRDHILGVTRVPAGLSPATAEAALAMARAIADALDYVGVLAVEMFLVEEAGGERLVVNEIAPRVHNSGHWTVEGARTSQFEQHVRAVCGWPLGSTERLGRVEMTNLIGADIEAWAGILADPHAALHLYGKAEARPGRKMGHVTRVFPEG
;
A
#
# COMPACT_ATOMS: atom_id res chain seq x y z
N MET A 1 44.40 -9.75 43.86
CA MET A 1 45.74 -9.19 44.16
C MET A 1 45.73 -7.80 43.56
N ILE A 2 45.28 -6.81 44.33
CA ILE A 2 45.96 -6.09 45.42
C ILE A 2 46.76 -4.92 44.85
N ASP A 3 46.36 -3.73 45.32
CA ASP A 3 47.04 -2.45 45.54
C ASP A 3 47.77 -1.74 44.40
N ASP A 4 47.53 -0.45 44.12
CA ASP A 4 47.52 0.79 44.94
C ASP A 4 48.87 1.52 44.82
N GLY A 5 48.81 2.84 44.64
CA GLY A 5 49.90 3.74 45.08
C GLY A 5 50.76 4.50 44.06
N SER A 6 50.49 5.82 44.01
CA SER A 6 51.44 6.98 43.97
C SER A 6 52.13 7.38 42.64
N ASP A 7 51.85 8.57 42.07
CA ASP A 7 52.36 9.94 42.37
C ASP A 7 53.81 10.14 41.85
N ASP A 8 54.27 11.22 41.20
CA ASP A 8 53.87 12.62 41.04
C ASP A 8 54.79 13.23 39.93
N THR A 9 54.39 14.31 39.25
CA THR A 9 55.19 15.54 38.98
C THR A 9 54.70 16.38 37.76
N ARG A 10 54.14 17.57 38.09
CA ARG A 10 54.46 18.96 37.63
C ARG A 10 54.46 19.28 36.11
N GLY A 11 53.94 20.38 35.57
CA GLY A 11 53.31 21.65 36.01
C GLY A 11 52.55 22.21 34.77
N ASP A 12 51.88 23.36 34.68
CA ASP A 12 51.89 24.63 35.42
C ASP A 12 50.56 25.38 35.14
N HIS A 13 50.14 26.16 36.13
CA HIS A 13 49.54 27.52 36.12
C HIS A 13 48.64 27.97 34.94
N HIS A 14 47.45 28.56 35.10
CA HIS A 14 46.92 29.62 36.00
C HIS A 14 45.37 29.47 36.01
N GLY A 15 44.54 29.84 36.98
CA GLY A 15 44.57 30.87 38.03
C GLY A 15 43.10 31.30 38.23
N GLN A 16 42.54 31.06 39.42
CA GLN A 16 41.15 31.33 39.81
C GLN A 16 40.86 32.86 40.03
N PRO A 17 39.63 33.30 40.37
CA PRO A 17 39.09 33.11 41.73
C PRO A 17 37.61 32.71 41.85
N VAL A 18 37.39 32.01 42.96
CA VAL A 18 36.19 31.45 43.60
C VAL A 18 35.68 32.53 44.59
N ARG A 19 34.39 32.66 45.02
CA ARG A 19 33.81 31.96 46.19
C ARG A 19 32.44 32.49 46.65
N LEU A 20 31.57 31.51 46.95
CA LEU A 20 30.77 31.27 48.18
C LEU A 20 29.64 32.26 48.57
N GLY A 21 28.48 31.82 49.09
CA GLY A 21 28.08 30.49 49.53
C GLY A 21 26.65 30.41 50.11
N HIS A 22 26.25 29.18 50.49
CA HIS A 22 25.48 28.69 51.66
C HIS A 22 24.44 29.61 52.37
N HIS A 23 23.28 29.20 52.92
CA HIS A 23 22.75 27.93 53.45
C HIS A 23 21.22 28.03 53.76
N ALA A 24 20.48 26.95 53.46
CA ALA A 24 19.42 26.27 54.24
C ALA A 24 18.00 26.86 54.56
N PRO A 25 16.98 25.99 54.81
CA PRO A 25 15.53 26.27 54.72
C PRO A 25 14.76 26.18 56.07
N ARG A 26 13.49 26.65 56.12
CA ARG A 26 12.49 26.32 57.18
C ARG A 26 11.05 26.36 56.64
N GLY A 27 10.21 25.41 57.08
CA GLY A 27 8.78 25.31 56.75
C GLY A 27 7.83 25.74 57.87
N HIS A 28 6.53 25.88 57.54
CA HIS A 28 5.34 25.41 58.29
C HIS A 28 4.03 25.98 57.69
N ASP A 29 3.04 25.10 57.51
CA ASP A 29 1.59 25.30 57.26
C ASP A 29 0.85 25.70 58.58
N PRO A 30 -0.50 25.92 58.70
CA PRO A 30 -1.57 26.49 57.86
C PRO A 30 -2.25 27.72 58.53
N ARG A 31 -3.15 28.43 57.81
CA ARG A 31 -4.46 28.98 58.29
C ARG A 31 -5.14 29.89 57.25
N ARG A 32 -6.38 29.55 56.88
CA ARG A 32 -7.37 30.44 56.20
C ARG A 32 -7.85 31.54 57.17
N PRO A 33 -8.36 32.68 56.66
CA PRO A 33 -9.82 32.84 56.61
C PRO A 33 -10.38 33.52 55.35
N ARG A 34 -11.71 33.42 55.25
CA ARG A 34 -12.64 33.79 54.18
C ARG A 34 -12.81 35.31 53.99
N ARG A 35 -13.09 35.73 52.73
CA ARG A 35 -14.02 36.80 52.24
C ARG A 35 -13.68 37.01 50.76
N GLY A 36 -14.56 37.19 49.77
CA GLY A 36 -16.01 37.25 49.65
C GLY A 36 -16.31 37.63 48.19
N LEU A 37 -17.25 36.92 47.57
CA LEU A 37 -18.14 37.29 46.45
C LEU A 37 -17.68 38.35 45.41
N ARG A 38 -17.57 37.94 44.13
CA ARG A 38 -18.34 38.48 42.98
C ARG A 38 -17.94 37.80 41.65
N ARG A 39 -18.90 37.15 41.01
CA ARG A 39 -19.02 36.87 39.56
C ARG A 39 -20.50 37.14 39.21
N PRO A 40 -20.93 37.30 37.94
CA PRO A 40 -20.18 37.38 36.68
C PRO A 40 -20.64 38.56 35.76
N HIS A 41 -19.82 38.96 34.79
CA HIS A 41 -20.33 39.54 33.55
C HIS A 41 -19.97 38.65 32.37
N ARG A 42 -21.03 38.23 31.68
CA ARG A 42 -21.06 37.51 30.40
C ARG A 42 -20.65 38.47 29.28
N LEU A 43 -19.81 38.01 28.36
CA LEU A 43 -19.77 38.52 27.00
C LEU A 43 -19.93 37.31 26.07
N GLY A 44 -21.11 37.20 25.48
CA GLY A 44 -21.41 36.25 24.41
C GLY A 44 -21.21 36.90 23.03
N PRO A 45 -21.14 36.09 21.95
CA PRO A 45 -20.78 36.54 20.61
C PRO A 45 -21.90 37.29 19.89
N SER A 46 -21.52 38.12 18.92
CA SER A 46 -22.37 38.94 18.06
C SER A 46 -22.99 38.13 16.91
N HIS A 47 -24.32 38.14 16.82
CA HIS A 47 -25.07 37.68 15.64
C HIS A 47 -25.45 38.86 14.74
N PRO A 48 -25.29 38.77 13.40
CA PRO A 48 -25.95 39.67 12.46
C PRO A 48 -27.40 39.20 12.17
N ARG A 49 -28.36 40.14 12.23
CA ARG A 49 -29.78 39.93 11.87
C ARG A 49 -30.01 40.09 10.35
N PRO A 50 -31.03 39.44 9.78
CA PRO A 50 -31.35 39.49 8.34
C PRO A 50 -32.25 40.69 7.96
N SER A 51 -32.11 41.16 6.72
CA SER A 51 -32.91 42.20 6.08
C SER A 51 -34.28 41.68 5.61
N ARG A 52 -35.33 42.48 5.85
CA ARG A 52 -36.73 42.24 5.46
C ARG A 52 -36.95 42.49 3.95
N GLY A 53 -37.80 41.67 3.34
CA GLY A 53 -38.23 41.81 1.95
C GLY A 53 -39.45 42.72 1.74
N LEU A 54 -39.64 43.13 0.48
CA LEU A 54 -40.86 43.73 -0.06
C LEU A 54 -41.25 42.97 -1.33
N ARG A 55 -42.48 42.44 -1.34
CA ARG A 55 -43.19 41.89 -2.51
C ARG A 55 -44.19 42.93 -3.01
N GLN A 56 -44.18 43.19 -4.32
CA GLN A 56 -45.31 43.60 -5.16
C GLN A 56 -44.95 43.09 -6.57
N GLY A 57 -45.76 42.53 -7.47
CA GLY A 57 -47.18 42.26 -7.64
C GLY A 57 -47.29 41.91 -9.14
N ARG A 58 -47.86 40.77 -9.52
CA ARG A 58 -48.15 40.41 -10.93
C ARG A 58 -49.47 41.05 -11.37
N PRO A 59 -49.64 41.38 -12.67
CA PRO A 59 -50.29 40.47 -13.63
C PRO A 59 -49.49 40.43 -14.96
N GLY A 60 -49.47 39.40 -15.82
CA GLY A 60 -50.51 38.49 -16.28
C GLY A 60 -50.88 38.84 -17.73
N ARG A 61 -50.32 38.15 -18.74
CA ARG A 61 -50.98 37.80 -20.03
C ARG A 61 -50.10 36.92 -20.93
N ARG A 62 -50.72 35.88 -21.48
CA ARG A 62 -50.28 34.99 -22.57
C ARG A 62 -50.43 35.70 -23.92
N VAL A 63 -49.57 35.40 -24.91
CA VAL A 63 -49.95 35.17 -26.33
C VAL A 63 -48.98 34.16 -26.96
N GLN A 64 -49.54 33.28 -27.80
CA GLN A 64 -48.96 32.19 -28.59
C GLN A 64 -48.44 32.66 -29.98
N GLY A 65 -47.71 31.78 -30.66
CA GLY A 65 -47.50 31.74 -32.13
C GLY A 65 -46.08 32.15 -32.51
N GLY A 66 -45.22 31.26 -33.05
CA GLY A 66 -45.34 30.60 -34.37
C GLY A 66 -44.55 31.46 -35.38
N ASP A 67 -43.82 31.01 -36.39
CA ASP A 67 -43.50 29.73 -37.01
C ASP A 67 -42.44 30.10 -38.12
N ARG A 68 -41.47 29.23 -38.44
CA ARG A 68 -40.66 29.19 -39.71
C ARG A 68 -39.84 30.44 -40.13
N GLY A 69 -38.70 30.39 -40.82
CA GLY A 69 -37.87 29.33 -41.41
C GLY A 69 -36.85 29.94 -42.40
N ARG A 70 -35.77 29.19 -42.66
CA ARG A 70 -34.94 29.10 -43.90
C ARG A 70 -34.11 30.28 -44.46
N GLY A 71 -32.87 29.93 -44.85
CA GLY A 71 -32.17 30.39 -46.08
C GLY A 71 -30.96 31.30 -45.83
N ARG A 72 -29.71 30.82 -45.87
CA ARG A 72 -28.78 30.64 -47.03
C ARG A 72 -28.44 31.93 -47.82
N GLY A 73 -27.13 32.17 -47.98
CA GLY A 73 -26.52 33.01 -49.04
C GLY A 73 -25.58 34.08 -48.49
N ARG A 74 -24.27 33.79 -48.36
CA ARG A 74 -23.15 34.18 -49.27
C ARG A 74 -22.85 35.69 -49.34
N ALA A 75 -21.59 36.00 -49.03
CA ALA A 75 -20.88 37.28 -49.22
C ALA A 75 -20.75 37.66 -50.72
N PRO A 76 -20.21 38.85 -51.12
CA PRO A 76 -18.76 39.10 -51.02
C PRO A 76 -18.27 40.59 -50.93
N ALA A 77 -16.99 40.70 -50.50
CA ALA A 77 -15.87 41.49 -51.05
C ALA A 77 -15.79 43.04 -51.08
N GLY A 78 -14.52 43.49 -50.99
CA GLY A 78 -13.95 44.78 -51.37
C GLY A 78 -13.34 45.49 -50.15
N ASP A 79 -12.07 45.90 -50.05
CA ASP A 79 -10.87 45.98 -50.90
C ASP A 79 -9.71 46.29 -49.90
N GLY A 80 -8.41 46.12 -50.12
CA GLY A 80 -7.60 45.86 -51.30
C GLY A 80 -6.13 46.23 -50.97
N GLY A 81 -5.16 45.61 -51.66
CA GLY A 81 -3.73 45.95 -51.66
C GLY A 81 -2.82 44.74 -51.36
N ARG A 82 -2.50 43.84 -52.30
CA ARG A 82 -1.49 43.92 -53.41
C ARG A 82 -0.05 44.12 -52.89
N ASP A 83 0.99 43.38 -53.29
CA ASP A 83 1.19 42.40 -54.37
C ASP A 83 2.35 41.42 -54.04
N ASP A 84 2.19 40.19 -54.54
CA ASP A 84 3.11 39.26 -55.22
C ASP A 84 4.61 39.13 -54.88
N ALA A 85 5.08 37.90 -54.60
CA ALA A 85 5.62 37.01 -55.66
C ALA A 85 6.24 35.71 -55.08
N ALA A 86 6.10 34.65 -55.86
CA ALA A 86 6.40 33.26 -55.58
C ALA A 86 7.90 32.90 -55.50
N ALA A 87 8.24 31.82 -54.78
CA ALA A 87 8.90 30.65 -55.37
C ALA A 87 9.11 29.53 -54.33
N ARG A 88 8.99 28.31 -54.84
CA ARG A 88 8.93 27.02 -54.13
C ARG A 88 10.32 26.46 -53.79
N LEU A 89 10.28 25.43 -52.92
CA LEU A 89 11.19 24.28 -52.76
C LEU A 89 12.44 24.44 -51.87
N ARG A 90 12.40 23.81 -50.68
CA ARG A 90 13.04 22.50 -50.39
C ARG A 90 12.84 22.11 -48.91
N SER A 91 12.46 20.85 -48.68
CA SER A 91 12.41 20.18 -47.38
C SER A 91 13.81 19.97 -46.80
N PRO A 92 13.99 20.00 -45.47
CA PRO A 92 15.04 19.26 -44.79
C PRO A 92 14.48 18.10 -43.97
N GLY A 93 15.12 16.92 -44.10
CA GLY A 93 14.82 15.70 -43.35
C GLY A 93 15.21 15.76 -41.86
N PRO A 94 15.04 14.64 -41.13
CA PRO A 94 15.09 14.61 -39.68
C PRO A 94 16.52 14.66 -39.14
N VAL A 95 16.71 15.46 -38.08
CA VAL A 95 17.98 15.60 -37.34
C VAL A 95 18.08 14.54 -36.24
N ALA A 96 19.24 13.90 -36.16
CA ALA A 96 19.58 12.78 -35.29
C ALA A 96 19.76 13.16 -33.80
N ARG A 97 19.43 12.19 -32.94
CA ARG A 97 19.69 12.15 -31.48
C ARG A 97 21.18 11.89 -31.18
N PRO A 98 21.74 12.43 -30.08
CA PRO A 98 23.04 12.01 -29.57
C PRO A 98 22.95 10.75 -28.69
N LEU A 99 23.85 9.80 -28.93
CA LEU A 99 24.08 8.57 -28.17
C LEU A 99 25.19 8.80 -27.12
N GLY A 100 24.94 8.37 -25.89
CA GLY A 100 25.91 8.16 -24.80
C GLY A 100 25.87 6.70 -24.33
N PRO A 101 26.90 6.20 -23.62
CA PRO A 101 27.58 4.96 -23.96
C PRO A 101 26.86 3.69 -23.50
N GLY A 102 26.73 2.74 -24.43
CA GLY A 102 26.26 1.38 -24.20
C GLY A 102 27.32 0.51 -23.54
N LEU A 103 26.91 -0.18 -22.49
CA LEU A 103 27.65 -1.29 -21.88
C LEU A 103 27.63 -2.49 -22.84
N ALA A 104 28.80 -3.07 -23.06
CA ALA A 104 29.02 -4.21 -23.94
C ALA A 104 28.42 -5.52 -23.38
N PRO A 105 27.88 -6.41 -24.24
CA PRO A 105 27.40 -7.72 -23.84
C PRO A 105 28.55 -8.72 -23.71
N LEU A 106 28.67 -9.37 -22.55
CA LEU A 106 29.56 -10.51 -22.31
C LEU A 106 28.94 -11.81 -22.85
N ASP A 107 29.61 -12.34 -23.87
CA ASP A 107 29.93 -13.73 -24.19
C ASP A 107 28.91 -14.87 -23.96
N ARG A 108 28.42 -15.39 -25.09
CA ARG A 108 28.01 -16.80 -25.26
C ARG A 108 29.18 -17.59 -25.86
N PRO A 109 29.56 -18.77 -25.33
CA PRO A 109 30.42 -19.69 -26.05
C PRO A 109 29.62 -20.65 -26.92
N ASP A 110 29.75 -20.48 -28.24
CA ASP A 110 29.44 -21.49 -29.25
C ASP A 110 30.71 -22.33 -29.51
N ALA A 111 30.65 -23.64 -29.29
CA ALA A 111 31.72 -24.57 -29.66
C ALA A 111 31.26 -25.46 -30.82
N ARG A 112 31.84 -25.25 -32.00
CA ARG A 112 31.86 -26.24 -33.08
C ARG A 112 33.31 -26.44 -33.55
N ARG A 113 33.82 -27.66 -33.43
CA ARG A 113 34.66 -28.31 -34.44
C ARG A 113 34.81 -29.81 -34.15
N HIS A 114 34.33 -30.62 -35.10
CA HIS A 114 34.65 -32.03 -35.27
C HIS A 114 36.15 -32.22 -35.60
N PRO A 115 36.66 -33.45 -35.40
CA PRO A 115 37.29 -34.15 -36.51
C PRO A 115 36.68 -35.55 -36.76
N ARG A 116 36.68 -35.93 -38.04
CA ARG A 116 36.33 -37.26 -38.56
C ARG A 116 37.48 -38.24 -38.35
N GLY A 117 37.15 -39.53 -38.18
CA GLY A 117 38.10 -40.65 -38.30
C GLY A 117 37.40 -42.00 -38.09
N HIS A 118 37.08 -42.69 -39.19
CA HIS A 118 36.44 -44.00 -39.25
C HIS A 118 37.36 -45.15 -38.76
N ALA A 119 36.76 -46.24 -38.23
CA ALA A 119 36.64 -47.55 -38.91
C ALA A 119 36.66 -48.79 -37.97
N ARG A 120 35.63 -49.63 -38.18
CA ARG A 120 35.63 -51.12 -38.22
C ARG A 120 35.67 -51.96 -36.91
N HIS A 121 34.52 -52.63 -36.71
CA HIS A 121 34.32 -54.10 -36.83
C HIS A 121 33.88 -54.92 -35.59
N ARG A 122 32.74 -55.61 -35.81
CA ARG A 122 32.35 -57.00 -35.43
C ARG A 122 32.16 -57.30 -33.95
N ALA A 123 30.92 -57.50 -33.48
CA ALA A 123 30.04 -58.68 -33.65
C ALA A 123 30.30 -59.83 -32.67
N ARG A 124 29.29 -60.14 -31.84
CA ARG A 124 28.74 -61.47 -31.42
C ARG A 124 27.86 -61.22 -30.17
N ARG A 125 26.53 -61.35 -30.24
CA ARG A 125 25.65 -62.55 -30.24
C ARG A 125 25.54 -63.31 -28.89
N CYS A 126 24.29 -63.70 -28.64
CA CYS A 126 23.72 -64.69 -27.70
C CYS A 126 23.34 -64.17 -26.30
N ARG A 127 22.03 -64.05 -25.98
CA ARG A 127 20.95 -65.05 -25.78
C ARG A 127 21.00 -65.70 -24.38
N GLN A 128 19.94 -65.48 -23.59
CA GLN A 128 19.07 -66.44 -22.88
C GLN A 128 18.17 -65.62 -21.92
N ARG A 129 16.84 -65.55 -22.04
CA ARG A 129 15.74 -66.54 -21.87
C ARG A 129 15.58 -67.11 -20.44
N ARG A 130 14.52 -66.66 -19.73
CA ARG A 130 13.37 -67.38 -19.09
C ARG A 130 12.83 -66.47 -17.96
N ALA A 131 11.54 -66.14 -17.79
CA ALA A 131 10.22 -66.76 -17.94
C ALA A 131 9.69 -67.53 -16.72
N SER A 132 8.69 -66.95 -16.06
CA SER A 132 7.54 -67.56 -15.34
C SER A 132 6.48 -66.43 -15.21
N ARG A 133 5.28 -66.41 -15.84
CA ARG A 133 4.05 -67.27 -15.75
C ARG A 133 3.66 -67.52 -14.29
N ARG A 134 2.43 -67.31 -13.80
CA ARG A 134 1.06 -67.33 -14.41
C ARG A 134 0.03 -67.01 -13.30
N ARG A 135 -1.02 -66.18 -13.49
CA ARG A 135 -2.49 -66.48 -13.58
C ARG A 135 -3.18 -65.16 -13.14
N GLY A 136 -4.22 -64.57 -13.74
CA GLY A 136 -5.37 -65.07 -14.49
C GLY A 136 -6.65 -64.72 -13.69
N ALA A 137 -7.39 -63.67 -14.06
CA ALA A 137 -8.78 -63.78 -14.54
C ALA A 137 -9.24 -62.49 -15.23
N ARG A 138 -10.25 -62.63 -16.09
CA ARG A 138 -10.60 -61.81 -17.27
C ARG A 138 -12.02 -61.20 -17.10
N PRO A 139 -12.64 -60.53 -18.09
CA PRO A 139 -13.20 -59.18 -17.95
C PRO A 139 -14.74 -59.09 -18.11
N HIS A 140 -15.31 -57.91 -17.86
CA HIS A 140 -16.62 -57.54 -18.42
C HIS A 140 -16.52 -56.27 -19.29
N ARG A 141 -16.98 -56.40 -20.54
CA ARG A 141 -17.31 -55.33 -21.48
C ARG A 141 -18.80 -55.41 -21.79
N ARG A 142 -19.49 -54.27 -21.85
CA ARG A 142 -20.28 -53.75 -22.99
C ARG A 142 -20.97 -52.43 -22.57
N GLY A 143 -20.80 -51.37 -23.38
CA GLY A 143 -21.53 -50.09 -23.30
C GLY A 143 -22.91 -50.17 -23.99
N PRO A 144 -23.48 -49.11 -24.62
CA PRO A 144 -22.95 -47.76 -24.86
C PRO A 144 -24.00 -46.59 -24.78
N ARG A 145 -23.55 -45.36 -25.12
CA ARG A 145 -24.29 -44.18 -25.65
C ARG A 145 -24.97 -43.19 -24.67
N GLY A 146 -24.43 -41.97 -24.66
CA GLY A 146 -25.09 -40.73 -24.24
C GLY A 146 -24.17 -39.53 -24.52
N ALA A 147 -24.50 -38.72 -25.53
CA ALA A 147 -23.75 -37.56 -26.02
C ALA A 147 -23.71 -36.39 -25.00
N PRO A 148 -22.75 -35.44 -25.11
CA PRO A 148 -22.58 -34.37 -24.12
C PRO A 148 -23.70 -33.33 -24.25
N ARG A 149 -24.39 -33.03 -23.14
CA ARG A 149 -25.28 -31.87 -23.06
C ARG A 149 -24.42 -30.60 -23.04
N ARG A 150 -24.78 -29.69 -23.95
CA ARG A 150 -24.30 -28.30 -24.05
C ARG A 150 -24.32 -27.61 -22.68
N LEU A 151 -23.18 -27.05 -22.26
CA LEU A 151 -23.12 -26.00 -21.25
C LEU A 151 -23.56 -24.69 -21.92
N ALA A 152 -24.81 -24.31 -21.68
CA ALA A 152 -25.34 -23.00 -21.98
C ALA A 152 -26.11 -22.49 -20.76
N GLY A 153 -25.84 -21.26 -20.36
CA GLY A 153 -26.62 -20.52 -19.37
C GLY A 153 -25.83 -20.18 -18.11
N ALA A 154 -25.33 -18.95 -18.04
CA ALA A 154 -24.98 -18.28 -16.80
C ALA A 154 -26.18 -18.32 -15.83
N PRO A 155 -25.99 -18.58 -14.52
CA PRO A 155 -27.05 -18.36 -13.56
C PRO A 155 -27.16 -16.86 -13.29
N ASP A 156 -28.31 -16.31 -13.66
CA ASP A 156 -28.78 -14.99 -13.31
C ASP A 156 -28.64 -14.73 -11.81
N GLY A 157 -28.20 -13.51 -11.49
CA GLY A 157 -28.16 -12.98 -10.14
C GLY A 157 -29.56 -12.98 -9.53
N ARG A 158 -29.68 -13.62 -8.36
CA ARG A 158 -30.55 -13.31 -7.22
C ARG A 158 -30.44 -14.45 -6.21
N GLY A 159 -29.30 -14.51 -5.55
CA GLY A 159 -29.07 -15.34 -4.37
C GLY A 159 -28.43 -14.50 -3.27
N GLY A 160 -29.05 -13.36 -2.95
CA GLY A 160 -28.59 -12.53 -1.83
C GLY A 160 -28.67 -13.35 -0.55
N ARG A 161 -27.52 -13.70 0.03
CA ARG A 161 -27.45 -14.05 1.45
C ARG A 161 -28.17 -12.95 2.21
N ALA A 162 -29.13 -13.34 3.05
CA ALA A 162 -29.79 -12.40 3.95
C ALA A 162 -28.73 -11.58 4.71
N PRO A 163 -28.90 -10.26 4.87
CA PRO A 163 -27.94 -9.44 5.59
C PRO A 163 -27.77 -10.04 6.99
N VAL A 164 -26.51 -10.23 7.38
CA VAL A 164 -26.15 -10.65 8.74
C VAL A 164 -26.81 -9.66 9.69
N ARG A 165 -27.91 -10.08 10.33
CA ARG A 165 -28.59 -9.27 11.35
C ARG A 165 -27.60 -9.06 12.49
N GLY A 166 -27.27 -7.80 12.78
CA GLY A 166 -26.82 -7.42 14.11
C GLY A 166 -25.51 -6.65 14.25
N CYS A 167 -24.86 -6.17 13.19
CA CYS A 167 -23.74 -5.25 13.39
C CYS A 167 -24.19 -3.78 13.34
N PRO A 168 -24.08 -3.00 14.43
CA PRO A 168 -24.47 -1.61 14.42
C PRO A 168 -23.59 -0.81 13.45
N VAL A 169 -24.23 -0.24 12.44
CA VAL A 169 -23.65 0.70 11.47
C VAL A 169 -23.32 2.01 12.19
N ILE A 170 -22.12 2.53 11.95
CA ILE A 170 -21.69 3.83 12.50
C ILE A 170 -22.44 4.95 11.76
N ARG A 171 -22.97 5.94 12.45
CA ARG A 171 -23.74 7.04 11.87
C ARG A 171 -22.84 8.27 11.68
N PRO A 172 -23.13 9.15 10.69
CA PRO A 172 -22.53 10.47 10.66
C PRO A 172 -22.66 11.19 12.02
N GLY A 173 -21.61 11.88 12.45
CA GLY A 173 -21.47 12.53 13.75
C GLY A 173 -20.83 11.66 14.85
N GLN A 174 -20.78 10.34 14.65
CA GLN A 174 -20.04 9.39 15.50
C GLN A 174 -18.52 9.44 15.23
N THR A 175 -17.74 8.80 16.09
CA THR A 175 -16.29 8.92 16.15
C THR A 175 -15.58 7.65 15.66
N LEU A 176 -14.74 7.82 14.64
CA LEU A 176 -13.75 6.83 14.20
C LEU A 176 -12.45 7.02 14.98
N GLY A 177 -12.03 6.01 15.72
CA GLY A 177 -10.70 5.92 16.31
C GLY A 177 -9.68 5.37 15.32
N ILE A 178 -8.50 5.97 15.25
CA ILE A 178 -7.38 5.46 14.44
C ILE A 178 -6.15 5.28 15.35
N LEU A 179 -5.62 4.05 15.40
CA LEU A 179 -4.32 3.76 16.00
C LEU A 179 -3.23 4.08 14.97
N GLY A 180 -2.33 4.99 15.32
CA GLY A 180 -1.28 5.51 14.44
C GLY A 180 -1.54 6.92 13.94
N GLY A 181 -0.47 7.70 13.90
CA GLY A 181 -0.50 9.13 13.64
C GLY A 181 0.14 9.58 12.32
N GLY A 182 0.55 8.67 11.45
CA GLY A 182 1.26 8.92 10.21
C GLY A 182 0.40 9.48 9.07
N GLN A 183 0.95 9.45 7.86
CA GLN A 183 0.28 10.01 6.68
C GLN A 183 -0.98 9.23 6.28
N LEU A 184 -1.03 7.93 6.55
CA LEU A 184 -2.16 7.09 6.16
C LEU A 184 -3.37 7.40 7.04
N GLY A 185 -3.15 7.56 8.35
CA GLY A 185 -4.10 8.02 9.35
C GLY A 185 -4.57 9.44 9.04
N ARG A 186 -3.69 10.34 8.58
CA ARG A 186 -4.08 11.68 8.09
C ARG A 186 -5.08 11.60 6.95
N MET A 187 -4.80 10.78 5.93
CA MET A 187 -5.66 10.65 4.76
C MET A 187 -6.99 9.94 5.09
N LEU A 188 -6.97 8.95 5.98
CA LEU A 188 -8.18 8.35 6.56
C LEU A 188 -9.02 9.39 7.32
N ALA A 189 -8.39 10.23 8.14
CA ALA A 189 -9.05 11.26 8.91
C ALA A 189 -9.72 12.32 8.01
N LEU A 190 -9.03 12.77 6.96
CA LEU A 190 -9.59 13.68 5.96
C LEU A 190 -10.78 13.07 5.22
N ALA A 191 -10.70 11.79 4.84
CA ALA A 191 -11.80 11.09 4.19
C ALA A 191 -13.01 10.92 5.13
N ALA A 192 -12.78 10.57 6.39
CA ALA A 192 -13.81 10.43 7.41
C ALA A 192 -14.51 11.76 7.73
N ALA A 193 -13.75 12.85 7.85
CA ALA A 193 -14.29 14.19 8.09
C ALA A 193 -15.22 14.63 6.96
N ARG A 194 -14.87 14.37 5.69
CA ARG A 194 -15.74 14.68 4.54
C ARG A 194 -17.07 13.90 4.58
N LEU A 195 -17.08 12.71 5.18
CA LEU A 195 -18.27 11.89 5.39
C LEU A 195 -19.07 12.27 6.66
N GLY A 196 -18.65 13.31 7.39
CA GLY A 196 -19.32 13.79 8.59
C GLY A 196 -19.00 12.99 9.85
N LEU A 197 -17.94 12.18 9.86
CA LEU A 197 -17.47 11.48 11.07
C LEU A 197 -16.50 12.37 11.85
N LYS A 198 -16.49 12.21 13.17
CA LYS A 198 -15.41 12.71 14.03
C LYS A 198 -14.25 11.72 14.00
N VAL A 199 -13.05 12.19 14.24
CA VAL A 199 -11.85 11.36 14.26
C VAL A 199 -11.08 11.59 15.56
N HIS A 200 -10.66 10.49 16.19
CA HIS A 200 -9.78 10.48 17.36
C HIS A 200 -8.53 9.67 17.00
N ILE A 201 -7.35 10.30 17.07
CA ILE A 201 -6.06 9.63 16.83
C ILE A 201 -5.46 9.15 18.16
N TYR A 202 -4.86 7.96 18.15
CA TYR A 202 -3.96 7.49 19.20
C TYR A 202 -2.55 7.39 18.63
N THR A 203 -1.58 8.08 19.23
CA THR A 203 -0.20 8.08 18.74
C THR A 203 0.77 8.51 19.85
N PRO A 204 2.00 7.96 19.91
CA PRO A 204 3.04 8.50 20.78
C PRO A 204 3.68 9.80 20.22
N ASP A 205 3.48 10.07 18.92
CA ASP A 205 4.11 11.19 18.22
C ASP A 205 3.30 12.48 18.36
N ALA A 206 3.87 13.48 19.04
CA ALA A 206 3.27 14.80 19.20
C ALA A 206 3.17 15.59 17.90
N ASP A 207 4.06 15.34 16.92
CA ASP A 207 4.11 16.00 15.62
C ASP A 207 3.38 15.17 14.53
N SER A 208 2.45 14.32 14.97
CA SER A 208 1.70 13.40 14.12
C SER A 208 0.95 14.12 12.97
N PRO A 209 1.22 13.75 11.70
CA PRO A 209 0.46 14.20 10.54
C PRO A 209 -1.06 14.06 10.66
N ALA A 210 -1.53 12.98 11.28
CA ALA A 210 -2.95 12.68 11.46
C ALA A 210 -3.60 13.52 12.56
N ALA A 211 -2.89 13.76 13.67
CA ALA A 211 -3.41 14.54 14.80
C ALA A 211 -3.78 15.98 14.38
N VAL A 212 -3.04 16.56 13.43
CA VAL A 212 -3.28 17.91 12.88
C VAL A 212 -4.68 18.08 12.26
N VAL A 213 -5.28 17.01 11.74
CA VAL A 213 -6.57 17.05 11.02
C VAL A 213 -7.69 16.34 11.78
N ALA A 214 -7.43 15.89 13.01
CA ALA A 214 -8.39 15.15 13.84
C ALA A 214 -9.09 16.05 14.86
N GLY A 215 -10.29 15.65 15.29
CA GLY A 215 -11.04 16.38 16.32
C GLY A 215 -10.56 16.12 17.74
N ALA A 216 -9.85 15.01 17.95
CA ALA A 216 -9.24 14.62 19.23
C ALA A 216 -7.96 13.81 19.00
N CYS A 217 -7.05 13.85 19.97
CA CYS A 217 -5.82 13.06 19.98
C CYS A 217 -5.50 12.59 21.40
N THR A 218 -5.13 11.32 21.55
CA THR A 218 -4.51 10.78 22.76
C THR A 218 -3.04 10.56 22.48
N LEU A 219 -2.19 11.28 23.22
CA LEU A 219 -0.73 11.12 23.16
C LEU A 219 -0.27 10.14 24.24
N ALA A 220 0.05 8.91 23.84
CA ALA A 220 0.50 7.86 24.74
C ALA A 220 1.25 6.75 23.97
N PRO A 221 2.16 6.01 24.63
CA PRO A 221 2.82 4.86 24.03
C PRO A 221 1.85 3.67 23.87
N TYR A 222 2.16 2.72 22.99
CA TYR A 222 1.27 1.57 22.70
C TYR A 222 1.27 0.49 23.79
N ASP A 223 2.13 0.59 24.80
CA ASP A 223 2.14 -0.27 25.97
C ASP A 223 1.33 0.30 27.16
N ASP A 224 0.80 1.52 27.03
CA ASP A 224 -0.14 2.09 28.01
C ASP A 224 -1.56 1.56 27.79
N GLU A 225 -1.85 0.41 28.41
CA GLU A 225 -3.16 -0.24 28.32
C GLU A 225 -4.31 0.63 28.85
N ALA A 226 -4.04 1.48 29.86
CA ALA A 226 -5.07 2.34 30.44
C ALA A 226 -5.47 3.46 29.46
N ALA A 227 -4.48 4.07 28.79
CA ALA A 227 -4.72 5.05 27.73
C ALA A 227 -5.41 4.43 26.52
N LEU A 228 -4.99 3.23 26.08
CA LEU A 228 -5.64 2.49 25.00
C LEU A 228 -7.11 2.17 25.31
N ALA A 229 -7.39 1.68 26.52
CA ALA A 229 -8.75 1.39 26.94
C ALA A 229 -9.59 2.67 27.08
N GLY A 230 -8.99 3.77 27.54
CA GLY A 230 -9.62 5.09 27.60
C GLY A 230 -9.99 5.62 26.21
N PHE A 231 -9.07 5.52 25.26
CA PHE A 231 -9.28 5.83 23.86
C PHE A 231 -10.40 4.98 23.25
N ALA A 232 -10.35 3.66 23.44
CA ALA A 232 -11.35 2.74 22.90
C ALA A 232 -12.77 3.04 23.43
N ARG A 233 -12.92 3.47 24.69
CA ARG A 233 -14.22 3.90 25.26
C ARG A 233 -14.74 5.22 24.67
N ALA A 234 -13.88 6.05 24.10
CA ALA A 234 -14.23 7.38 23.59
C ALA A 234 -14.71 7.38 22.13
N VAL A 235 -14.66 6.22 21.46
CA VAL A 235 -14.92 6.09 20.02
C VAL A 235 -15.93 4.98 19.73
N ASP A 236 -16.56 5.02 18.56
CA ASP A 236 -17.61 4.07 18.19
C ASP A 236 -17.09 2.86 17.39
N VAL A 237 -15.95 3.02 16.72
CA VAL A 237 -15.19 1.98 16.02
C VAL A 237 -13.71 2.37 15.95
N VAL A 238 -12.81 1.38 15.97
CA VAL A 238 -11.36 1.59 15.85
C VAL A 238 -10.83 0.91 14.60
N THR A 239 -9.94 1.60 13.89
CA THR A 239 -9.04 1.04 12.87
C THR A 239 -7.58 1.37 13.21
N PHE A 240 -6.64 0.83 12.44
CA PHE A 240 -5.22 1.15 12.53
C PHE A 240 -4.67 1.53 11.14
N GLU A 241 -3.67 2.41 11.12
CA GLU A 241 -3.07 2.90 9.88
C GLU A 241 -1.75 2.22 9.48
N PHE A 242 -1.12 1.45 10.38
CA PHE A 242 0.13 0.73 10.11
C PHE A 242 0.13 -0.68 10.73
N GLU A 243 0.90 -1.58 10.11
CA GLU A 243 0.95 -3.02 10.38
C GLU A 243 1.78 -3.37 11.61
N SER A 244 2.59 -2.45 12.14
CA SER A 244 3.46 -2.70 13.30
C SER A 244 2.82 -2.32 14.64
N ILE A 245 1.49 -2.19 14.71
CA ILE A 245 0.77 -2.02 15.98
C ILE A 245 1.04 -3.24 16.86
N PRO A 246 1.53 -3.09 18.10
CA PRO A 246 1.77 -4.24 18.97
C PRO A 246 0.50 -5.09 19.14
N ALA A 247 0.61 -6.41 19.05
CA ALA A 247 -0.53 -7.34 19.17
C ALA A 247 -1.33 -7.10 20.47
N ARG A 248 -0.62 -6.91 21.59
CA ARG A 248 -1.23 -6.59 22.90
C ARG A 248 -2.03 -5.28 22.90
N ALA A 249 -1.60 -4.27 22.13
CA ALA A 249 -2.34 -3.02 22.00
C ALA A 249 -3.66 -3.24 21.23
N ALA A 250 -3.60 -4.00 20.13
CA ALA A 250 -4.77 -4.39 19.37
C ALA A 250 -5.76 -5.22 20.21
N GLU A 251 -5.27 -6.18 20.99
CA GLU A 251 -6.07 -6.99 21.92
C GLU A 251 -6.75 -6.14 23.00
N THR A 252 -6.01 -5.22 23.62
CA THR A 252 -6.54 -4.30 24.63
C THR A 252 -7.68 -3.45 24.07
N VAL A 253 -7.52 -2.93 22.86
CA VAL A 253 -8.55 -2.14 22.19
C VAL A 253 -9.74 -3.02 21.79
N ALA A 254 -9.51 -4.21 21.24
CA ALA A 254 -10.55 -5.14 20.81
C ALA A 254 -11.41 -5.64 21.98
N ALA A 255 -10.87 -5.66 23.20
CA ALA A 255 -11.63 -6.00 24.41
C ALA A 255 -12.66 -4.92 24.81
N VAL A 256 -12.51 -3.69 24.29
CA VAL A 256 -13.32 -2.51 24.70
C VAL A 256 -14.17 -1.97 23.55
N ALA A 257 -13.67 -1.99 22.32
CA ALA A 257 -14.31 -1.43 21.14
C ALA A 257 -14.20 -2.36 19.93
N LYS A 258 -15.02 -2.09 18.90
CA LYS A 258 -14.93 -2.81 17.62
C LYS A 258 -13.63 -2.43 16.91
N LEU A 259 -12.67 -3.35 16.85
CA LEU A 259 -11.44 -3.21 16.09
C LEU A 259 -11.59 -3.81 14.68
N ARG A 260 -11.37 -3.00 13.65
CA ARG A 260 -11.50 -3.37 12.23
C ARG A 260 -10.33 -2.77 11.44
N PRO A 261 -9.49 -3.57 10.76
CA PRO A 261 -9.50 -5.04 10.69
C PRO A 261 -9.31 -5.73 12.05
N SER A 262 -9.55 -7.03 12.13
CA SER A 262 -9.42 -7.78 13.39
C SER A 262 -7.96 -7.91 13.84
N ALA A 263 -7.74 -8.12 15.15
CA ALA A 263 -6.40 -8.40 15.68
C ALA A 263 -5.77 -9.67 15.07
N LEU A 264 -6.59 -10.67 14.72
CA LEU A 264 -6.14 -11.86 14.01
C LEU A 264 -5.60 -11.52 12.61
N ALA A 265 -6.33 -10.69 11.86
CA ALA A 265 -5.88 -10.27 10.53
C ALA A 265 -4.52 -9.54 10.62
N LEU A 266 -4.36 -8.64 11.59
CA LEU A 266 -3.09 -7.98 11.86
C LEU A 266 -1.99 -8.98 12.21
N ALA A 267 -2.23 -9.89 13.15
CA ALA A 267 -1.25 -10.88 13.61
C ALA A 267 -0.76 -11.81 12.48
N THR A 268 -1.67 -12.25 11.60
CA THR A 268 -1.31 -13.11 10.45
C THR A 268 -0.35 -12.41 9.50
N THR A 269 -0.58 -11.12 9.21
CA THR A 269 0.24 -10.34 8.27
C THR A 269 1.50 -9.71 8.89
N GLN A 270 1.64 -9.77 10.23
CA GLN A 270 2.80 -9.19 10.93
C GLN A 270 4.05 -10.07 10.87
N ASP A 271 3.89 -11.37 10.62
CA ASP A 271 4.95 -12.36 10.63
C ASP A 271 5.07 -12.98 9.24
N ARG A 272 6.17 -12.69 8.53
CA ARG A 272 6.36 -13.13 7.14
C ARG A 272 6.23 -14.64 6.97
N LEU A 273 6.63 -15.43 7.97
CA LEU A 273 6.48 -16.89 7.90
C LEU A 273 5.00 -17.29 7.99
N ALA A 274 4.29 -16.78 9.01
CA ALA A 274 2.86 -17.06 9.18
C ALA A 274 2.02 -16.56 8.00
N GLU A 275 2.37 -15.41 7.42
CA GLU A 275 1.72 -14.87 6.23
C GLU A 275 1.92 -15.79 5.02
N LYS A 276 3.14 -16.28 4.80
CA LYS A 276 3.45 -17.19 3.68
C LYS A 276 2.82 -18.56 3.87
N ASP A 277 2.76 -19.08 5.09
CA ASP A 277 2.05 -20.32 5.44
C ASP A 277 0.55 -20.16 5.15
N PHE A 278 -0.04 -19.04 5.57
CA PHE A 278 -1.44 -18.71 5.31
C PHE A 278 -1.74 -18.63 3.81
N LEU A 279 -0.93 -17.89 3.04
CA LEU A 279 -1.08 -17.75 1.59
C LEU A 279 -0.98 -19.11 0.87
N ASN A 280 0.05 -19.91 1.18
CA ASN A 280 0.22 -21.23 0.58
C ASN A 280 -0.90 -22.20 0.99
N GLY A 281 -1.42 -22.08 2.21
CA GLY A 281 -2.59 -22.84 2.68
C GLY A 281 -3.86 -22.55 1.88
N LEU A 282 -3.97 -21.37 1.27
CA LEU A 282 -5.03 -21.01 0.31
C LEU A 282 -4.73 -21.48 -1.12
N GLY A 283 -3.59 -22.12 -1.36
CA GLY A 283 -3.12 -22.49 -2.69
C GLY A 283 -2.60 -21.30 -3.52
N LEU A 284 -2.32 -20.16 -2.88
CA LEU A 284 -1.77 -18.99 -3.56
C LEU A 284 -0.24 -19.11 -3.65
N PRO A 285 0.35 -19.00 -4.86
CA PRO A 285 1.78 -19.17 -5.02
C PRO A 285 2.55 -18.03 -4.36
N THR A 286 3.58 -18.37 -3.59
CA THR A 286 4.56 -17.43 -3.02
C THR A 286 5.97 -17.79 -3.47
N ALA A 287 6.95 -16.92 -3.24
CA ALA A 287 8.36 -17.29 -3.38
C ALA A 287 8.67 -18.51 -2.48
N PRO A 288 9.47 -19.50 -2.92
CA PRO A 288 9.81 -20.62 -2.05
C PRO A 288 10.60 -20.11 -0.84
N TYR A 289 10.31 -20.62 0.37
CA TYR A 289 10.90 -20.08 1.60
C TYR A 289 11.23 -21.13 2.66
N ARG A 290 12.10 -20.75 3.60
CA ARG A 290 12.42 -21.51 4.83
C ARG A 290 12.53 -20.57 6.02
N ALA A 291 12.11 -21.06 7.19
CA ALA A 291 12.36 -20.39 8.47
C ALA A 291 13.86 -20.45 8.79
N VAL A 292 14.39 -19.39 9.39
CA VAL A 292 15.79 -19.26 9.80
C VAL A 292 15.84 -18.63 11.19
N ASP A 293 16.14 -19.43 12.21
CA ASP A 293 16.30 -18.93 13.59
C ASP A 293 17.79 -18.79 13.98
N GLY A 294 18.71 -19.26 13.12
CA GLY A 294 20.15 -19.08 13.28
C GLY A 294 20.97 -19.47 12.05
N LEU A 295 22.30 -19.47 12.20
CA LEU A 295 23.23 -19.73 11.10
C LEU A 295 23.08 -21.13 10.48
N ALA A 296 22.92 -22.16 11.31
CA ALA A 296 22.74 -23.54 10.83
C ALA A 296 21.48 -23.69 9.95
N ASP A 297 20.37 -23.05 10.35
CA ASP A 297 19.14 -23.03 9.55
C ASP A 297 19.34 -22.29 8.24
N LEU A 298 20.09 -21.17 8.26
CA LEU A 298 20.40 -20.40 7.06
C LEU A 298 21.22 -21.22 6.06
N GLU A 299 22.24 -21.93 6.52
CA GLU A 299 23.07 -22.80 5.67
C GLU A 299 22.24 -23.93 5.05
N ALA A 300 21.39 -24.59 5.85
CA ALA A 300 20.50 -25.64 5.37
C ALA A 300 19.48 -25.09 4.36
N ALA A 301 18.88 -23.93 4.64
CA ALA A 301 17.93 -23.28 3.75
C ALA A 301 18.58 -22.85 2.42
N LEU A 302 19.84 -22.39 2.44
CA LEU A 302 20.59 -22.06 1.24
C LEU A 302 20.97 -23.29 0.42
N ALA A 303 21.24 -24.43 1.06
CA ALA A 303 21.49 -25.69 0.37
C ALA A 303 20.24 -26.20 -0.38
N ASP A 304 19.05 -25.92 0.15
CA ASP A 304 17.76 -26.32 -0.42
C ASP A 304 17.25 -25.34 -1.49
N LEU A 305 17.17 -24.04 -1.17
CA LEU A 305 16.61 -23.02 -2.06
C LEU A 305 17.61 -22.50 -3.11
N GLY A 306 18.90 -22.66 -2.85
CA GLY A 306 19.97 -22.14 -3.69
C GLY A 306 20.13 -20.61 -3.59
N ARG A 307 20.80 -20.05 -4.61
CA ARG A 307 21.12 -18.62 -4.72
C ARG A 307 20.82 -18.13 -6.15
N PRO A 308 20.46 -16.85 -6.35
CA PRO A 308 20.31 -15.80 -5.32
C PRO A 308 19.07 -16.02 -4.44
N ALA A 309 19.14 -15.50 -3.22
CA ALA A 309 18.06 -15.55 -2.23
C ALA A 309 18.01 -14.24 -1.42
N VAL A 310 16.91 -13.99 -0.73
CA VAL A 310 16.73 -12.81 0.11
C VAL A 310 16.40 -13.27 1.52
N LEU A 311 17.25 -12.92 2.48
CA LEU A 311 17.00 -13.13 3.89
C LEU A 311 16.24 -11.91 4.43
N LYS A 312 15.12 -12.12 5.13
CA LYS A 312 14.30 -11.04 5.69
C LYS A 312 13.97 -11.34 7.15
N THR A 313 14.00 -10.34 8.03
CA THR A 313 13.46 -10.48 9.39
C THR A 313 11.98 -10.83 9.30
N ARG A 314 11.51 -11.73 10.18
CA ARG A 314 10.10 -12.17 10.17
C ARG A 314 9.13 -11.05 10.49
N ARG A 315 9.56 -10.08 11.29
CA ARG A 315 8.74 -8.96 11.78
C ARG A 315 9.48 -7.64 11.61
N PHE A 316 8.72 -6.55 11.61
CA PHE A 316 9.20 -5.17 11.65
C PHE A 316 10.12 -4.73 10.49
N GLY A 317 10.24 -5.52 9.42
CA GLY A 317 10.92 -5.11 8.20
C GLY A 317 9.99 -4.27 7.30
N TYR A 318 10.49 -3.15 6.79
CA TYR A 318 9.75 -2.22 5.91
C TYR A 318 10.73 -1.45 5.02
N ASP A 319 10.31 -1.05 3.82
CA ASP A 319 11.11 -0.21 2.89
C ASP A 319 12.57 -0.72 2.74
N GLY A 320 12.75 -2.04 2.65
CA GLY A 320 14.06 -2.69 2.53
C GLY A 320 14.91 -2.79 3.79
N LYS A 321 14.41 -2.36 4.96
CA LYS A 321 15.08 -2.59 6.25
C LYS A 321 14.82 -3.99 6.78
N GLY A 322 15.81 -4.57 7.45
CA GLY A 322 15.72 -5.92 7.98
C GLY A 322 15.79 -7.00 6.89
N GLN A 323 16.50 -6.73 5.79
CA GLN A 323 16.73 -7.73 4.75
C GLN A 323 18.16 -7.68 4.20
N ALA A 324 18.64 -8.83 3.74
CA ALA A 324 19.94 -8.99 3.11
C ALA A 324 19.80 -9.83 1.83
N MET A 325 20.33 -9.32 0.71
CA MET A 325 20.43 -10.08 -0.53
C MET A 325 21.63 -11.03 -0.47
N ILE A 326 21.39 -12.32 -0.64
CA ILE A 326 22.41 -13.37 -0.67
C ILE A 326 22.68 -13.73 -2.14
N ARG A 327 23.79 -13.22 -2.67
CA ARG A 327 24.27 -13.52 -4.02
C ARG A 327 25.22 -14.73 -4.03
N PRO A 328 25.57 -15.27 -5.21
CA PRO A 328 26.71 -16.17 -5.30
C PRO A 328 27.94 -15.54 -4.62
N GLY A 329 28.55 -16.24 -3.67
CA GLY A 329 29.72 -15.77 -2.91
C GLY A 329 29.45 -15.01 -1.61
N THR A 330 28.21 -14.59 -1.33
CA THR A 330 27.87 -13.98 -0.01
C THR A 330 28.10 -14.97 1.13
N ASP A 331 28.79 -14.56 2.20
CA ASP A 331 28.92 -15.36 3.43
C ASP A 331 27.57 -15.35 4.19
N PRO A 332 26.99 -16.52 4.52
CA PRO A 332 25.76 -16.60 5.32
C PRO A 332 25.87 -15.87 6.68
N THR A 333 27.04 -15.88 7.30
CA THR A 333 27.31 -15.22 8.59
C THR A 333 27.12 -13.72 8.47
N ASP A 334 27.68 -13.11 7.43
CA ASP A 334 27.56 -11.68 7.16
C ASP A 334 26.10 -11.28 6.88
N ALA A 335 25.37 -12.11 6.12
CA ALA A 335 23.96 -11.88 5.83
C ALA A 335 23.09 -11.92 7.09
N LEU A 336 23.36 -12.85 8.01
CA LEU A 336 22.66 -12.95 9.28
C LEU A 336 23.01 -11.78 10.21
N ALA A 337 24.28 -11.38 10.25
CA ALA A 337 24.72 -10.21 11.01
C ALA A 337 24.08 -8.92 10.50
N ALA A 338 23.91 -8.76 9.18
CA ALA A 338 23.27 -7.60 8.57
C ALA A 338 21.80 -7.40 8.99
N ILE A 339 21.12 -8.46 9.42
CA ILE A 339 19.76 -8.39 9.98
C ILE A 339 19.75 -8.51 11.51
N ALA A 340 20.88 -8.22 12.15
CA ALA A 340 21.08 -8.30 13.60
C ALA A 340 20.77 -9.70 14.19
N SER A 341 20.94 -10.76 13.40
CA SER A 341 20.65 -12.15 13.79
C SER A 341 19.23 -12.35 14.34
N ALA A 342 18.28 -11.51 13.93
CA ALA A 342 16.89 -11.65 14.32
C ALA A 342 16.25 -12.88 13.62
N PRO A 343 15.19 -13.48 14.21
CA PRO A 343 14.43 -14.53 13.55
C PRO A 343 13.97 -14.11 12.15
N ALA A 344 14.22 -14.98 11.18
CA ALA A 344 14.18 -14.63 9.77
C ALA A 344 13.47 -15.67 8.91
N ILE A 345 13.23 -15.27 7.66
CA ILE A 345 12.76 -16.12 6.57
C ILE A 345 13.73 -15.94 5.40
N LEU A 346 14.22 -17.04 4.85
CA LEU A 346 14.95 -17.03 3.59
C LEU A 346 13.96 -17.29 2.46
N GLU A 347 13.89 -16.37 1.50
CA GLU A 347 13.07 -16.51 0.30
C GLU A 347 13.96 -16.70 -0.94
N GLY A 348 13.61 -17.66 -1.80
CA GLY A 348 14.23 -17.82 -3.10
C GLY A 348 13.88 -16.65 -4.02
N PHE A 349 14.84 -16.27 -4.88
CA PHE A 349 14.64 -15.14 -5.78
C PHE A 349 13.61 -15.45 -6.88
N VAL A 350 12.61 -14.57 -7.04
CA VAL A 350 11.59 -14.69 -8.10
C VAL A 350 12.06 -13.86 -9.31
N PRO A 351 12.24 -14.48 -10.51
CA PRO A 351 12.66 -13.76 -11.72
C PRO A 351 11.45 -13.06 -12.36
N PHE A 352 11.00 -11.96 -11.76
CA PHE A 352 9.80 -11.25 -12.19
C PHE A 352 10.09 -10.19 -13.25
N ALA A 353 9.10 -9.94 -14.11
CA ALA A 353 9.13 -8.89 -15.12
C ALA A 353 8.63 -7.56 -14.56
N ARG A 354 7.63 -7.59 -13.65
CA ARG A 354 7.02 -6.42 -13.03
C ARG A 354 6.57 -6.71 -11.61
N GLU A 355 6.55 -5.68 -10.77
CA GLU A 355 5.86 -5.72 -9.48
C GLU A 355 4.47 -5.13 -9.67
N VAL A 356 3.43 -5.85 -9.24
CA VAL A 356 2.06 -5.40 -9.34
C VAL A 356 1.34 -5.49 -8.00
N SER A 357 0.31 -4.71 -7.80
CA SER A 357 -0.53 -4.83 -6.60
C SER A 357 -2.00 -4.66 -6.91
N VAL A 358 -2.83 -5.34 -6.14
CA VAL A 358 -4.27 -5.09 -6.09
C VAL A 358 -4.61 -4.49 -4.72
N VAL A 359 -5.28 -3.35 -4.73
CA VAL A 359 -5.93 -2.79 -3.54
C VAL A 359 -7.39 -3.21 -3.57
N ALA A 360 -7.91 -3.69 -2.45
CA ALA A 360 -9.29 -4.12 -2.34
C ALA A 360 -9.90 -3.81 -0.98
N ALA A 361 -11.22 -3.61 -0.97
CA ALA A 361 -12.02 -3.41 0.22
C ALA A 361 -12.97 -4.58 0.43
N ARG A 362 -13.12 -5.01 1.69
CA ARG A 362 -14.18 -5.92 2.12
C ARG A 362 -14.98 -5.30 3.26
N GLY A 363 -16.30 -5.29 3.11
CA GLY A 363 -17.24 -4.75 4.10
C GLY A 363 -17.61 -5.76 5.18
N VAL A 364 -18.27 -5.27 6.25
CA VAL A 364 -18.80 -6.12 7.34
C VAL A 364 -19.85 -7.13 6.90
N ASP A 365 -20.49 -6.89 5.76
CA ASP A 365 -21.50 -7.73 5.13
C ASP A 365 -20.87 -8.72 4.12
N GLY A 366 -19.54 -8.72 3.98
CA GLY A 366 -18.81 -9.50 3.00
C GLY A 366 -18.86 -8.93 1.58
N ALA A 367 -19.42 -7.72 1.38
CA ALA A 367 -19.30 -7.04 0.09
C ALA A 367 -17.82 -6.81 -0.23
N PHE A 368 -17.44 -6.98 -1.50
CA PHE A 368 -16.06 -6.88 -1.95
C PHE A 368 -15.96 -5.94 -3.14
N ALA A 369 -14.98 -5.05 -3.13
CA ALA A 369 -14.70 -4.14 -4.22
C ALA A 369 -13.18 -3.99 -4.39
N ALA A 370 -12.67 -4.28 -5.58
CA ALA A 370 -11.24 -4.19 -5.88
C ALA A 370 -10.98 -3.13 -6.96
N TYR A 371 -9.84 -2.47 -6.85
CA TYR A 371 -9.35 -1.54 -7.85
C TYR A 371 -8.57 -2.27 -8.94
N ASP A 372 -8.40 -1.62 -10.09
CA ASP A 372 -7.56 -2.12 -11.17
C ASP A 372 -6.13 -2.44 -10.66
N PRO A 373 -5.52 -3.55 -11.11
CA PRO A 373 -4.14 -3.85 -10.79
C PRO A 373 -3.20 -2.72 -11.19
N CYS A 374 -2.28 -2.42 -10.28
CA CYS A 374 -1.28 -1.36 -10.38
C CYS A 374 0.07 -1.96 -10.78
N HIS A 375 0.83 -1.31 -11.66
CA HIS A 375 2.25 -1.59 -11.85
C HIS A 375 3.06 -0.67 -10.95
N ASN A 376 3.95 -1.24 -10.15
CA ASN A 376 4.74 -0.56 -9.14
C ASN A 376 6.22 -0.64 -9.47
N GLU A 377 6.91 0.50 -9.40
CA GLU A 377 8.35 0.61 -9.60
C GLU A 377 9.00 1.03 -8.28
N HIS A 378 9.79 0.13 -7.70
CA HIS A 378 10.57 0.41 -6.50
C HIS A 378 12.00 0.84 -6.85
N ARG A 379 12.54 1.80 -6.10
CA ARG A 379 13.95 2.20 -6.13
C ARG A 379 14.48 2.12 -4.71
N ASP A 380 15.61 1.44 -4.53
CA ASP A 380 16.19 1.21 -3.19
C ASP A 380 15.17 0.63 -2.20
N HIS A 381 14.31 -0.28 -2.68
CA HIS A 381 13.21 -0.91 -1.94
C HIS A 381 12.09 0.04 -1.44
N ILE A 382 12.03 1.27 -1.96
CA ILE A 382 10.98 2.25 -1.69
C ILE A 382 10.15 2.43 -2.95
N LEU A 383 8.81 2.39 -2.82
CA LEU A 383 7.91 2.64 -3.95
C LEU A 383 8.13 4.05 -4.49
N GLY A 384 8.61 4.15 -5.73
CA GLY A 384 8.80 5.41 -6.42
C GLY A 384 7.59 5.81 -7.25
N VAL A 385 7.09 4.89 -8.07
CA VAL A 385 6.01 5.18 -9.03
C VAL A 385 4.99 4.05 -9.08
N THR A 386 3.71 4.41 -9.19
CA THR A 386 2.61 3.50 -9.50
C THR A 386 1.92 3.94 -10.80
N ARG A 387 1.64 2.99 -11.69
CA ARG A 387 0.93 3.20 -12.96
C ARG A 387 -0.31 2.32 -13.04
N VAL A 388 -1.41 2.90 -13.53
CA VAL A 388 -2.67 2.18 -13.73
C VAL A 388 -3.23 2.54 -15.11
N PRO A 389 -3.56 1.55 -15.97
CA PRO A 389 -3.55 0.10 -15.71
C PRO A 389 -2.13 -0.50 -15.69
N ALA A 390 -1.97 -1.65 -15.03
CA ALA A 390 -0.68 -2.37 -14.94
C ALA A 390 -0.19 -3.00 -16.26
N GLY A 391 -1.03 -3.04 -17.29
CA GLY A 391 -0.70 -3.68 -18.57
C GLY A 391 -0.56 -5.19 -18.45
N LEU A 392 -1.41 -5.82 -17.64
CA LEU A 392 -1.59 -7.28 -17.53
C LEU A 392 -2.53 -7.79 -18.62
N SER A 393 -2.42 -9.07 -18.99
CA SER A 393 -3.50 -9.70 -19.76
C SER A 393 -4.80 -9.73 -18.95
N PRO A 394 -5.98 -9.73 -19.61
CA PRO A 394 -7.26 -9.78 -18.91
C PRO A 394 -7.40 -10.97 -17.95
N ALA A 395 -6.88 -12.14 -18.33
CA ALA A 395 -6.92 -13.33 -17.48
C ALA A 395 -6.06 -13.17 -16.21
N THR A 396 -4.88 -12.56 -16.33
CA THR A 396 -4.00 -12.30 -15.18
C THR A 396 -4.57 -11.21 -14.28
N ALA A 397 -5.21 -10.18 -14.84
CA ALA A 397 -5.90 -9.16 -14.06
C ALA A 397 -7.02 -9.79 -13.21
N GLU A 398 -7.89 -10.61 -13.82
CA GLU A 398 -8.94 -11.34 -13.09
C GLU A 398 -8.36 -12.28 -12.01
N ALA A 399 -7.25 -12.97 -12.31
CA ALA A 399 -6.57 -13.80 -11.33
C ALA A 399 -6.07 -12.98 -10.13
N ALA A 400 -5.47 -11.80 -10.36
CA ALA A 400 -5.02 -10.90 -9.29
C ALA A 400 -6.18 -10.47 -8.37
N LEU A 401 -7.33 -10.12 -8.95
CA LEU A 401 -8.53 -9.75 -8.19
C LEU A 401 -9.09 -10.94 -7.39
N ALA A 402 -9.09 -12.14 -7.99
CA ALA A 402 -9.54 -13.36 -7.34
C ALA A 402 -8.64 -13.74 -6.15
N MET A 403 -7.30 -13.58 -6.28
CA MET A 403 -6.36 -13.78 -5.19
C MET A 403 -6.64 -12.83 -4.01
N ALA A 404 -6.81 -11.53 -4.31
CA ALA A 404 -7.13 -10.53 -3.28
C ALA A 404 -8.45 -10.84 -2.56
N ARG A 405 -9.47 -11.30 -3.30
CA ARG A 405 -10.74 -11.72 -2.71
C ARG A 405 -10.59 -12.95 -1.82
N ALA A 406 -9.87 -13.98 -2.27
CA ALA A 406 -9.65 -15.21 -1.50
C ALA A 406 -8.95 -14.90 -0.17
N ILE A 407 -7.95 -14.03 -0.18
CA ILE A 407 -7.25 -13.54 1.02
C ILE A 407 -8.22 -12.81 1.95
N ALA A 408 -8.99 -11.85 1.41
CA ALA A 408 -9.93 -11.06 2.20
C ALA A 408 -11.03 -11.93 2.84
N ASP A 409 -11.56 -12.91 2.11
CA ASP A 409 -12.59 -13.82 2.60
C ASP A 409 -12.04 -14.79 3.67
N ALA A 410 -10.83 -15.33 3.48
CA ALA A 410 -10.19 -16.24 4.43
C ALA A 410 -9.80 -15.57 5.75
N LEU A 411 -9.45 -14.29 5.74
CA LEU A 411 -9.19 -13.49 6.95
C LEU A 411 -10.46 -12.95 7.62
N ASP A 412 -11.64 -13.17 7.01
CA ASP A 412 -12.87 -12.43 7.31
C ASP A 412 -12.61 -10.91 7.44
N TYR A 413 -11.84 -10.39 6.50
CA TYR A 413 -11.26 -9.07 6.59
C TYR A 413 -12.34 -7.97 6.50
N VAL A 414 -12.18 -6.91 7.27
CA VAL A 414 -13.04 -5.72 7.22
C VAL A 414 -12.17 -4.47 7.12
N GLY A 415 -12.27 -3.77 5.99
CA GLY A 415 -11.42 -2.63 5.67
C GLY A 415 -10.85 -2.73 4.27
N VAL A 416 -9.77 -2.01 4.03
CA VAL A 416 -8.93 -2.10 2.82
C VAL A 416 -7.65 -2.88 3.12
N LEU A 417 -7.25 -3.74 2.20
CA LEU A 417 -5.94 -4.39 2.16
C LEU A 417 -5.30 -4.21 0.78
N ALA A 418 -3.99 -4.38 0.70
CA ALA A 418 -3.28 -4.53 -0.57
C ALA A 418 -2.57 -5.88 -0.63
N VAL A 419 -2.60 -6.49 -1.80
CA VAL A 419 -1.85 -7.70 -2.12
C VAL A 419 -0.78 -7.32 -3.13
N GLU A 420 0.47 -7.44 -2.73
CA GLU A 420 1.62 -7.23 -3.61
C GLU A 420 2.00 -8.55 -4.28
N MET A 421 2.31 -8.49 -5.56
CA MET A 421 2.57 -9.65 -6.40
C MET A 421 3.72 -9.37 -7.36
N PHE A 422 4.43 -10.42 -7.71
CA PHE A 422 5.36 -10.45 -8.82
C PHE A 422 4.67 -11.03 -10.06
N LEU A 423 4.73 -10.30 -11.17
CA LEU A 423 4.38 -10.81 -12.48
C LEU A 423 5.59 -11.53 -13.08
N VAL A 424 5.47 -12.83 -13.31
CA VAL A 424 6.47 -13.62 -14.02
C VAL A 424 5.96 -13.92 -15.42
N GLU A 425 6.74 -13.54 -16.43
CA GLU A 425 6.45 -13.80 -17.84
C GLU A 425 7.27 -15.02 -18.28
N GLU A 426 6.59 -16.08 -18.74
CA GLU A 426 7.21 -17.32 -19.19
C GLU A 426 6.72 -17.67 -20.61
N ALA A 427 7.36 -18.63 -21.28
CA ALA A 427 7.00 -19.04 -22.65
C ALA A 427 5.54 -19.54 -22.80
N GLY A 428 4.84 -19.80 -21.68
CA GLY A 428 3.44 -20.22 -21.63
C GLY A 428 2.44 -19.14 -21.17
N GLY A 429 2.89 -17.91 -20.87
CA GLY A 429 2.03 -16.81 -20.45
C GLY A 429 2.52 -16.09 -19.19
N GLU A 430 1.60 -15.36 -18.57
CA GLU A 430 1.82 -14.63 -17.33
C GLU A 430 1.43 -15.50 -16.13
N ARG A 431 2.22 -15.48 -15.05
CA ARG A 431 1.78 -15.95 -13.73
C ARG A 431 2.06 -14.91 -12.66
N LEU A 432 1.26 -14.97 -11.59
CA LEU A 432 1.43 -14.12 -10.41
C LEU A 432 2.02 -14.93 -9.26
N VAL A 433 2.85 -14.28 -8.46
CA VAL A 433 3.39 -14.79 -7.20
C VAL A 433 3.14 -13.76 -6.12
N VAL A 434 2.44 -14.11 -5.05
CA VAL A 434 2.19 -13.19 -3.95
C VAL A 434 3.48 -12.93 -3.18
N ASN A 435 3.82 -11.64 -3.07
CA ASN A 435 4.96 -11.16 -2.30
C ASN A 435 4.57 -11.00 -0.83
N GLU A 436 3.60 -10.13 -0.53
CA GLU A 436 3.13 -9.84 0.83
C GLU A 436 1.71 -9.25 0.83
N ILE A 437 1.08 -9.20 2.01
CA ILE A 437 -0.21 -8.54 2.24
C ILE A 437 0.01 -7.33 3.16
N ALA A 438 -0.46 -6.16 2.74
CA ALA A 438 -0.59 -5.00 3.64
C ALA A 438 -2.02 -4.95 4.19
N PRO A 439 -2.26 -5.21 5.49
CA PRO A 439 -3.59 -5.21 6.12
C PRO A 439 -4.08 -3.78 6.40
N ARG A 440 -3.98 -2.89 5.42
CA ARG A 440 -4.34 -1.47 5.53
C ARG A 440 -4.48 -0.82 4.16
N VAL A 441 -4.86 0.45 4.16
CA VAL A 441 -4.62 1.32 3.01
C VAL A 441 -3.13 1.33 2.65
N HIS A 442 -2.83 1.39 1.35
CA HIS A 442 -1.50 1.14 0.84
C HIS A 442 -0.98 2.29 -0.03
N ASN A 443 0.35 2.45 -0.07
CA ASN A 443 1.00 3.50 -0.83
C ASN A 443 0.67 3.39 -2.33
N SER A 444 0.73 2.18 -2.88
CA SER A 444 0.34 1.92 -4.28
C SER A 444 -1.14 2.18 -4.58
N GLY A 445 -1.98 2.44 -3.58
CA GLY A 445 -3.37 2.86 -3.78
C GLY A 445 -3.59 4.37 -3.76
N HIS A 446 -2.56 5.21 -3.54
CA HIS A 446 -2.75 6.66 -3.38
C HIS A 446 -3.32 7.32 -4.63
N TRP A 447 -3.04 6.77 -5.81
CA TRP A 447 -3.64 7.19 -7.08
C TRP A 447 -5.17 7.23 -7.06
N THR A 448 -5.82 6.42 -6.21
CA THR A 448 -7.29 6.32 -6.13
C THR A 448 -7.95 7.60 -5.62
N VAL A 449 -7.19 8.53 -5.03
CA VAL A 449 -7.74 9.81 -4.55
C VAL A 449 -8.23 10.66 -5.73
N GLU A 450 -7.44 10.75 -6.79
CA GLU A 450 -7.82 11.47 -8.01
C GLU A 450 -8.31 10.55 -9.13
N GLY A 451 -7.78 9.34 -9.19
CA GLY A 451 -7.92 8.45 -10.34
C GLY A 451 -9.08 7.47 -10.26
N ALA A 452 -9.82 7.40 -9.15
CA ALA A 452 -10.97 6.51 -8.99
C ALA A 452 -12.20 7.25 -8.45
N ARG A 453 -13.40 6.67 -8.67
CA ARG A 453 -14.67 7.22 -8.15
C ARG A 453 -14.72 7.33 -6.63
N THR A 454 -14.08 6.40 -5.94
CA THR A 454 -14.01 6.36 -4.48
C THR A 454 -12.57 6.03 -4.10
N SER A 455 -11.94 6.87 -3.29
CA SER A 455 -10.56 6.64 -2.86
C SER A 455 -10.46 5.46 -1.91
N GLN A 456 -9.28 4.82 -1.82
CA GLN A 456 -9.07 3.73 -0.88
C GLN A 456 -9.32 4.16 0.57
N PHE A 457 -9.10 5.43 0.89
CA PHE A 457 -9.30 5.97 2.25
C PHE A 457 -10.78 6.08 2.57
N GLU A 458 -11.57 6.59 1.62
CA GLU A 458 -13.02 6.59 1.75
C GLU A 458 -13.58 5.16 1.79
N GLN A 459 -13.07 4.26 0.93
CA GLN A 459 -13.48 2.85 0.97
C GLN A 459 -13.18 2.19 2.31
N HIS A 460 -12.00 2.44 2.87
CA HIS A 460 -11.63 1.92 4.17
C HIS A 460 -12.58 2.43 5.25
N VAL A 461 -12.85 3.76 5.29
CA VAL A 461 -13.80 4.36 6.23
C VAL A 461 -15.20 3.74 6.09
N ARG A 462 -15.71 3.61 4.86
CA ARG A 462 -17.01 2.98 4.59
C ARG A 462 -17.03 1.53 5.11
N ALA A 463 -16.01 0.74 4.78
CA ALA A 463 -15.90 -0.65 5.19
C ALA A 463 -15.90 -0.80 6.73
N VAL A 464 -15.04 -0.05 7.45
CA VAL A 464 -14.95 -0.17 8.91
C VAL A 464 -16.17 0.41 9.62
N CYS A 465 -16.88 1.38 9.01
CA CYS A 465 -18.14 1.92 9.54
C CYS A 465 -19.36 1.03 9.25
N GLY A 466 -19.22 0.02 8.39
CA GLY A 466 -20.31 -0.84 7.94
C GLY A 466 -21.24 -0.15 6.93
N TRP A 467 -20.71 0.75 6.11
CA TRP A 467 -21.43 1.43 5.03
C TRP A 467 -21.26 0.66 3.71
N PRO A 468 -22.19 0.85 2.75
CA PRO A 468 -22.01 0.32 1.40
C PRO A 468 -20.70 0.80 0.78
N LEU A 469 -19.95 -0.14 0.20
CA LEU A 469 -18.74 0.17 -0.57
C LEU A 469 -19.10 1.04 -1.79
N GLY A 470 -18.24 1.99 -2.10
CA GLY A 470 -18.29 2.82 -3.30
C GLY A 470 -17.77 2.11 -4.55
N SER A 471 -17.91 2.77 -5.69
CA SER A 471 -17.37 2.29 -6.97
C SER A 471 -15.84 2.41 -7.00
N THR A 472 -15.17 1.36 -7.46
CA THR A 472 -13.72 1.34 -7.70
C THR A 472 -13.35 1.70 -9.14
N GLU A 473 -14.33 2.13 -9.95
CA GLU A 473 -14.13 2.55 -11.34
C GLU A 473 -13.03 3.61 -11.46
N ARG A 474 -12.05 3.29 -12.30
CA ARG A 474 -10.95 4.16 -12.68
C ARG A 474 -11.42 5.24 -13.67
N LEU A 475 -10.92 6.46 -13.51
CA LEU A 475 -11.34 7.66 -14.25
C LEU A 475 -10.47 8.00 -15.47
N GLY A 476 -9.36 7.31 -15.63
CA GLY A 476 -8.37 7.53 -16.69
C GLY A 476 -7.10 6.73 -16.46
N ARG A 477 -6.11 6.85 -17.34
CA ARG A 477 -4.76 6.32 -17.05
C ARG A 477 -4.12 7.16 -15.97
N VAL A 478 -3.48 6.55 -15.00
CA VAL A 478 -2.97 7.26 -13.82
C VAL A 478 -1.50 6.96 -13.61
N GLU A 479 -0.76 8.00 -13.27
CA GLU A 479 0.60 7.91 -12.74
C GLU A 479 0.64 8.60 -11.37
N MET A 480 1.07 7.87 -10.34
CA MET A 480 1.33 8.40 -9.02
C MET A 480 2.81 8.26 -8.70
N THR A 481 3.44 9.36 -8.29
CA THR A 481 4.87 9.42 -7.97
C THR A 481 5.04 9.87 -6.53
N ASN A 482 5.77 9.11 -5.73
CA ASN A 482 6.11 9.50 -4.37
C ASN A 482 7.14 10.64 -4.36
N LEU A 483 7.04 11.51 -3.36
CA LEU A 483 8.05 12.53 -3.05
C LEU A 483 8.83 12.05 -1.83
N ILE A 484 10.07 11.59 -2.05
CA ILE A 484 10.93 11.02 -1.00
C ILE A 484 12.00 12.02 -0.59
N GLY A 485 12.11 12.30 0.71
CA GLY A 485 13.11 13.21 1.25
C GLY A 485 13.11 14.56 0.53
N ALA A 486 14.21 14.88 -0.14
CA ALA A 486 14.42 16.15 -0.85
C ALA A 486 13.54 16.33 -2.10
N ASP A 487 12.89 15.28 -2.63
CA ASP A 487 11.97 15.42 -3.77
C ASP A 487 10.81 16.37 -3.48
N ILE A 488 10.48 16.59 -2.19
CA ILE A 488 9.46 17.56 -1.78
C ILE A 488 9.79 18.99 -2.19
N GLU A 489 11.07 19.34 -2.37
CA GLU A 489 11.47 20.70 -2.75
C GLU A 489 10.95 21.12 -4.15
N ALA A 490 10.55 20.14 -4.98
CA ALA A 490 9.89 20.39 -6.25
C ALA A 490 8.42 20.84 -6.11
N TRP A 491 7.87 20.94 -4.89
CA TRP A 491 6.43 21.18 -4.65
C TRP A 491 5.88 22.39 -5.41
N ALA A 492 6.62 23.50 -5.49
CA ALA A 492 6.15 24.72 -6.13
C ALA A 492 5.97 24.53 -7.65
N GLY A 493 6.91 23.83 -8.29
CA GLY A 493 6.83 23.49 -9.71
C GLY A 493 5.72 22.47 -9.98
N ILE A 494 5.55 21.49 -9.10
CA ILE A 494 4.45 20.51 -9.20
C ILE A 494 3.10 21.20 -9.05
N LEU A 495 2.95 22.12 -8.11
CA LEU A 495 1.70 22.85 -7.88
C LEU A 495 1.32 23.76 -9.05
N ALA A 496 2.31 24.23 -9.82
CA ALA A 496 2.09 25.04 -11.02
C ALA A 496 1.63 24.20 -12.23
N ASP A 497 1.82 22.88 -12.22
CA ASP A 497 1.36 21.97 -13.26
C ASP A 497 -0.16 21.72 -13.10
N PRO A 498 -1.02 22.19 -14.02
CA PRO A 498 -2.48 22.05 -13.90
C PRO A 498 -2.97 20.60 -14.01
N HIS A 499 -2.10 19.66 -14.40
CA HIS A 499 -2.40 18.24 -14.48
C HIS A 499 -1.92 17.45 -13.26
N ALA A 500 -1.24 18.10 -12.31
CA ALA A 500 -0.71 17.47 -11.11
C ALA A 500 -1.61 17.73 -9.89
N ALA A 501 -1.99 16.67 -9.21
CA ALA A 501 -2.60 16.73 -7.89
C ALA A 501 -1.55 16.42 -6.82
N LEU A 502 -1.11 17.45 -6.10
CA LEU A 502 -0.09 17.35 -5.07
C LEU A 502 -0.71 17.05 -3.70
N HIS A 503 -0.18 16.04 -3.02
CA HIS A 503 -0.47 15.71 -1.62
C HIS A 503 0.80 15.82 -0.79
N LEU A 504 0.81 16.72 0.19
CA LEU A 504 1.89 16.85 1.17
C LEU A 504 1.39 16.40 2.54
N TYR A 505 2.19 15.57 3.22
CA TYR A 505 1.76 14.96 4.48
C TYR A 505 1.97 15.85 5.70
N GLY A 506 2.62 17.02 5.54
CA GLY A 506 2.87 17.96 6.64
C GLY A 506 3.92 17.48 7.65
N LYS A 507 4.84 16.60 7.23
CA LYS A 507 5.97 16.16 8.06
C LYS A 507 6.99 17.31 8.18
N ALA A 508 7.42 17.61 9.39
CA ALA A 508 8.29 18.76 9.67
C ALA A 508 9.70 18.68 9.03
N GLU A 509 10.23 17.47 8.83
CA GLU A 509 11.61 17.27 8.36
C GLU A 509 11.68 16.28 7.20
N ALA A 510 12.29 16.71 6.11
CA ALA A 510 12.64 15.88 4.96
C ALA A 510 13.94 15.11 5.25
N ARG A 511 13.85 13.78 5.41
CA ARG A 511 15.00 12.88 5.61
C ARG A 511 15.14 11.93 4.42
N PRO A 512 16.35 11.46 4.08
CA PRO A 512 16.53 10.41 3.07
C PRO A 512 15.62 9.20 3.34
N GLY A 513 14.95 8.71 2.29
CA GLY A 513 14.00 7.59 2.38
C GLY A 513 12.64 7.91 3.04
N ARG A 514 12.43 9.11 3.59
CA ARG A 514 11.15 9.48 4.21
C ARG A 514 10.14 9.89 3.15
N LYS A 515 8.99 9.22 3.10
CA LYS A 515 7.84 9.60 2.25
C LYS A 515 7.25 10.93 2.74
N MET A 516 7.42 12.01 1.98
CA MET A 516 7.00 13.37 2.35
C MET A 516 5.67 13.79 1.71
N GLY A 517 5.35 13.21 0.57
CA GLY A 517 4.12 13.45 -0.17
C GLY A 517 4.00 12.52 -1.37
N HIS A 518 3.02 12.77 -2.22
CA HIS A 518 2.92 12.18 -3.55
C HIS A 518 2.27 13.16 -4.52
N VAL A 519 2.45 12.91 -5.82
CA VAL A 519 1.76 13.60 -6.88
C VAL A 519 1.03 12.59 -7.76
N THR A 520 -0.23 12.85 -8.07
CA THR A 520 -1.03 12.04 -9.01
C THR A 520 -1.30 12.84 -10.28
N ARG A 521 -1.16 12.20 -11.45
CA ARG A 521 -1.57 12.73 -12.75
C ARG A 521 -2.56 11.76 -13.40
N VAL A 522 -3.68 12.28 -13.87
CA VAL A 522 -4.73 11.51 -14.56
C VAL A 522 -4.79 11.93 -16.01
N PHE A 523 -4.70 10.96 -16.92
CA PHE A 523 -4.71 11.14 -18.36
C PHE A 523 -5.96 10.45 -18.97
N PRO A 524 -6.49 10.93 -20.10
CA PRO A 524 -7.55 10.24 -20.84
C PRO A 524 -7.15 8.79 -21.22
N GLU A 525 -8.13 7.88 -21.33
CA GLU A 525 -7.91 6.45 -21.66
C GLU A 525 -7.24 6.20 -23.02
N GLY A 526 -7.26 7.18 -23.93
CA GLY A 526 -6.74 7.05 -25.30
C GLY A 526 -7.84 6.81 -26.31
#